data_AF-A0A2D7NW10-F1
#
_entry.id   AF-A0A2D7NW10-F1
#
_cell.length_a   1.000
_cell.length_b   1.000
_cell.length_c   1.000
_cell.angle_alpha   90.00
_cell.angle_beta   90.00
_cell.angle_gamma   90.00
#
_symmetry.space_group_name_H-M   'P 1'
#
loop_
_entity.id
_entity.type
_entity.pdbx_description
1 polymer ?
#
loop_
_entity_poly.entity_id
_entity_poly.type
_entity_poly.pdbx_seq_one_letter_code
_entity_poly.pdbx_strand_id
1 'polypeptide(L)'
;EALKVWVSNLNPNDQEYDHHLLEALWVSWGNNEIMLDLLEEVFYSEDYRLRAAAVRVMRYMGAQIPQSEEWLIQAGADPHGQVRLEAIVAASWAGSELAKKTLASAAQWPIDEWMLETYNAIESNFGISISENDEQNKSKDEGVDLEGPDLELYRLGKSIYVKDGYCVTCHQVDGKGIKSAGFPPLKGTRWVLGDEEKLIKITLNGIMGNMEVLGKTYSGKVPMMGFGGLLNDQQIAGVLTYVRNSFGNKSAVISPEKVKQVREDIKDKKGYYLVNELK
;
A
#
# COMPACT_ATOMS: atom_id res chain seq x y z
N GLU A 1 -4.99 -20.92 -32.26
CA GLU A 1 -5.92 -21.77 -33.04
C GLU A 1 -6.65 -22.83 -32.21
N ALA A 2 -5.97 -23.77 -31.55
CA ALA A 2 -6.63 -24.84 -30.79
C ALA A 2 -7.60 -24.34 -29.70
N LEU A 3 -7.22 -23.29 -28.97
CA LEU A 3 -8.07 -22.68 -27.93
C LEU A 3 -9.38 -22.12 -28.49
N LYS A 4 -9.31 -21.40 -29.63
CA LYS A 4 -10.50 -20.84 -30.29
C LYS A 4 -11.48 -21.94 -30.72
N VAL A 5 -10.95 -23.03 -31.28
CA VAL A 5 -11.75 -24.20 -31.67
C VAL A 5 -12.38 -24.87 -30.45
N TRP A 6 -11.66 -24.98 -29.33
CA TRP A 6 -12.22 -25.55 -28.11
C TRP A 6 -13.37 -24.68 -27.56
N VAL A 7 -13.16 -23.37 -27.42
CA VAL A 7 -14.18 -22.42 -26.94
C VAL A 7 -15.44 -22.46 -27.82
N SER A 8 -15.29 -22.49 -29.15
CA SER A 8 -16.44 -22.54 -30.07
C SER A 8 -17.28 -23.82 -29.98
N ASN A 9 -16.75 -24.87 -29.35
CA ASN A 9 -17.42 -26.16 -29.17
C ASN A 9 -17.96 -26.38 -27.74
N LEU A 10 -17.81 -25.41 -26.84
CA LEU A 10 -18.38 -25.50 -25.50
C LEU A 10 -19.91 -25.50 -25.57
N ASN A 11 -20.54 -26.29 -24.70
CA ASN A 11 -22.00 -26.33 -24.57
C ASN A 11 -22.45 -25.31 -23.52
N PRO A 12 -23.23 -24.26 -23.89
CA PRO A 12 -23.70 -23.25 -22.94
C PRO A 12 -24.62 -23.78 -21.84
N ASN A 13 -25.19 -24.98 -22.01
CA ASN A 13 -26.03 -25.63 -21.01
C ASN A 13 -25.26 -26.58 -20.09
N ASP A 14 -23.93 -26.69 -20.25
CA ASP A 14 -23.09 -27.46 -19.34
C ASP A 14 -23.00 -26.76 -17.98
N GLN A 15 -23.05 -27.54 -16.89
CA GLN A 15 -22.91 -26.99 -15.54
C GLN A 15 -21.52 -26.35 -15.32
N GLU A 16 -20.51 -26.82 -16.04
CA GLU A 16 -19.14 -26.31 -15.98
C GLU A 16 -18.84 -25.27 -17.06
N TYR A 17 -19.86 -24.76 -17.79
CA TYR A 17 -19.64 -23.80 -18.88
C TYR A 17 -18.85 -22.56 -18.42
N ASP A 18 -19.27 -21.93 -17.33
CA ASP A 18 -18.58 -20.76 -16.75
C ASP A 18 -17.14 -21.09 -16.32
N HIS A 19 -16.93 -22.29 -15.78
CA HIS A 19 -15.60 -22.77 -15.42
C HIS A 19 -14.69 -22.90 -16.65
N HIS A 20 -15.21 -23.45 -17.74
CA HIS A 20 -14.46 -23.58 -19.00
C HIS A 20 -14.18 -22.24 -19.66
N LEU A 21 -15.11 -21.27 -19.61
CA LEU A 21 -14.84 -19.91 -20.07
C LEU A 21 -13.70 -19.25 -19.28
N LEU A 22 -13.68 -19.45 -17.96
CA LEU A 22 -12.61 -18.96 -17.09
C LEU A 22 -11.26 -19.59 -17.43
N GLU A 23 -11.22 -20.92 -17.61
CA GLU A 23 -10.01 -21.62 -18.03
C GLU A 23 -9.52 -21.13 -19.40
N ALA A 24 -10.44 -20.98 -20.36
CA ALA A 24 -10.13 -20.47 -21.68
C ALA A 24 -9.50 -19.07 -21.61
N LEU A 25 -10.08 -18.20 -20.77
CA LEU A 25 -9.57 -16.85 -20.56
C LEU A 25 -8.13 -16.88 -20.01
N TRP A 26 -7.87 -17.69 -18.98
CA TRP A 26 -6.53 -17.81 -18.41
C TRP A 26 -5.51 -18.44 -19.36
N VAL A 27 -5.91 -19.41 -20.17
CA VAL A 27 -5.02 -19.98 -21.20
C VAL A 27 -4.71 -18.92 -22.28
N SER A 28 -5.69 -18.12 -22.69
CA SER A 28 -5.45 -17.02 -23.65
C SER A 28 -4.49 -15.96 -23.09
N TRP A 29 -4.65 -15.59 -21.81
CA TRP A 29 -3.73 -14.71 -21.10
C TRP A 29 -2.33 -15.31 -20.99
N GLY A 30 -2.21 -16.58 -20.60
CA GLY A 30 -0.94 -17.29 -20.50
C GLY A 30 -0.17 -17.38 -21.83
N ASN A 31 -0.89 -17.38 -22.96
CA ASN A 31 -0.31 -17.32 -24.29
C ASN A 31 0.04 -15.90 -24.77
N ASN A 32 -0.23 -14.88 -23.96
CA ASN A 32 -0.09 -13.46 -24.31
C ASN A 32 -0.88 -13.04 -25.58
N GLU A 33 -1.93 -13.79 -25.91
CA GLU A 33 -2.85 -13.55 -27.03
C GLU A 33 -4.28 -13.56 -26.48
N ILE A 34 -4.70 -12.42 -25.91
CA ILE A 34 -6.02 -12.33 -25.28
C ILE A 34 -7.13 -12.49 -26.32
N MET A 35 -8.08 -13.40 -26.06
CA MET A 35 -9.27 -13.54 -26.88
C MET A 35 -10.27 -12.46 -26.48
N LEU A 36 -10.32 -11.36 -27.23
CA LEU A 36 -11.16 -10.20 -26.88
C LEU A 36 -12.65 -10.54 -26.79
N ASP A 37 -13.19 -11.35 -27.72
CA ASP A 37 -14.60 -11.76 -27.70
C ASP A 37 -14.94 -12.55 -26.42
N LEU A 38 -14.04 -13.45 -26.00
CA LEU A 38 -14.19 -14.22 -24.77
C LEU A 38 -14.03 -13.33 -23.52
N LEU A 39 -13.09 -12.38 -23.55
CA LEU A 39 -12.93 -11.42 -22.47
C LEU A 39 -14.18 -10.54 -22.31
N GLU A 40 -14.80 -10.12 -23.41
CA GLU A 40 -16.07 -9.39 -23.37
C GLU A 40 -17.19 -10.26 -22.79
N GLU A 41 -17.31 -11.51 -23.23
CA GLU A 41 -18.30 -12.47 -22.73
C GLU A 41 -18.17 -12.67 -21.21
N VAL A 42 -16.96 -12.93 -20.70
CA VAL A 42 -16.76 -13.12 -19.26
C VAL A 42 -16.92 -11.84 -18.46
N PHE A 43 -16.63 -10.66 -19.04
CA PHE A 43 -16.79 -9.36 -18.39
C PHE A 43 -18.25 -9.00 -18.18
N TYR A 44 -19.15 -9.47 -19.04
CA TYR A 44 -20.60 -9.26 -18.93
C TYR A 44 -21.37 -10.48 -18.37
N SER A 45 -20.67 -11.53 -17.93
CA SER A 45 -21.31 -12.73 -17.35
C SER A 45 -22.13 -12.40 -16.10
N GLU A 46 -23.21 -13.15 -15.87
CA GLU A 46 -24.00 -13.06 -14.63
C GLU A 46 -23.16 -13.51 -13.40
N ASP A 47 -22.20 -14.42 -13.61
CA ASP A 47 -21.28 -14.88 -12.57
C ASP A 47 -20.21 -13.81 -12.28
N TYR A 48 -20.27 -13.23 -11.09
CA TYR A 48 -19.31 -12.21 -10.66
C TYR A 48 -17.87 -12.74 -10.62
N ARG A 49 -17.65 -14.05 -10.50
CA ARG A 49 -16.31 -14.66 -10.49
C ARG A 49 -15.65 -14.55 -11.86
N LEU A 50 -16.43 -14.70 -12.93
CA LEU A 50 -15.98 -14.50 -14.31
C LEU A 50 -15.67 -13.03 -14.57
N ARG A 51 -16.54 -12.12 -14.12
CA ARG A 51 -16.29 -10.68 -14.20
C ARG A 51 -15.02 -10.27 -13.45
N ALA A 52 -14.84 -10.75 -12.22
CA ALA A 52 -13.63 -10.50 -11.42
C ALA A 52 -12.37 -11.03 -12.11
N ALA A 53 -12.44 -12.22 -12.73
CA ALA A 53 -11.33 -12.76 -13.50
C ALA A 53 -11.02 -11.96 -14.76
N ALA A 54 -12.04 -11.45 -15.46
CA ALA A 54 -11.87 -10.54 -16.60
C ALA A 54 -11.06 -9.30 -16.20
N VAL A 55 -11.45 -8.64 -15.11
CA VAL A 55 -10.78 -7.45 -14.58
C VAL A 55 -9.33 -7.76 -14.17
N ARG A 56 -9.10 -8.92 -13.54
CA ARG A 56 -7.74 -9.37 -13.20
C ARG A 56 -6.86 -9.53 -14.45
N VAL A 57 -7.39 -10.12 -15.52
CA VAL A 57 -6.65 -10.27 -16.78
C VAL A 57 -6.38 -8.91 -17.44
N MET A 58 -7.38 -8.02 -17.44
CA MET A 58 -7.24 -6.66 -17.97
C MET A 58 -6.08 -5.89 -17.33
N ARG A 59 -5.85 -6.06 -16.01
CA ARG A 59 -4.71 -5.43 -15.31
C ARG A 59 -3.37 -5.70 -16.02
N TYR A 60 -3.17 -6.91 -16.53
CA TYR A 60 -1.92 -7.33 -17.16
C TYR A 60 -1.91 -7.09 -18.68
N MET A 61 -3.09 -7.15 -19.30
CA MET A 61 -3.25 -7.16 -20.75
C MET A 61 -3.82 -5.86 -21.32
N GLY A 62 -3.95 -4.80 -20.51
CA GLY A 62 -4.63 -3.56 -20.90
C GLY A 62 -4.15 -2.96 -22.22
N ALA A 63 -2.85 -3.06 -22.53
CA ALA A 63 -2.29 -2.59 -23.80
C ALA A 63 -2.84 -3.30 -25.06
N GLN A 64 -3.37 -4.52 -24.91
CA GLN A 64 -3.99 -5.29 -25.99
C GLN A 64 -5.51 -5.08 -26.07
N ILE A 65 -6.10 -4.34 -25.13
CA ILE A 65 -7.55 -4.20 -24.97
C ILE A 65 -7.92 -2.73 -25.25
N PRO A 66 -8.52 -2.43 -26.42
CA PRO A 66 -8.78 -1.05 -26.84
C PRO A 66 -9.66 -0.24 -25.89
N GLN A 67 -10.55 -0.89 -25.13
CA GLN A 67 -11.52 -0.27 -24.21
C GLN A 67 -11.17 -0.53 -22.74
N SER A 68 -9.89 -0.83 -22.45
CA SER A 68 -9.46 -1.25 -21.11
C SER A 68 -9.73 -0.21 -20.04
N GLU A 69 -9.61 1.08 -20.36
CA GLU A 69 -9.89 2.17 -19.41
C GLU A 69 -11.39 2.24 -19.07
N GLU A 70 -12.26 2.22 -20.08
CA GLU A 70 -13.71 2.26 -19.87
C GLU A 70 -14.20 1.06 -19.06
N TRP A 71 -13.75 -0.14 -19.42
CA TRP A 71 -14.14 -1.37 -18.71
C TRP A 71 -13.61 -1.39 -17.27
N LEU A 72 -12.41 -0.85 -17.01
CA LEU A 72 -11.87 -0.77 -15.65
C LEU A 72 -12.71 0.16 -14.77
N ILE A 73 -13.11 1.32 -15.30
CA ILE A 73 -14.00 2.25 -14.59
C ILE A 73 -15.37 1.60 -14.33
N GLN A 74 -15.92 0.89 -15.32
CA GLN A 74 -17.19 0.18 -15.19
C GLN A 74 -17.14 -0.92 -14.12
N ALA A 75 -16.05 -1.70 -14.08
CA ALA A 75 -15.83 -2.70 -13.05
C ALA A 75 -15.74 -2.11 -11.64
N GLY A 76 -15.26 -0.87 -11.52
CA GLY A 76 -15.31 -0.11 -10.27
C GLY A 76 -16.75 0.06 -9.75
N ALA A 77 -17.75 0.17 -10.63
CA ALA A 77 -19.16 0.29 -10.25
C ALA A 77 -19.91 -1.05 -10.19
N ASP A 78 -19.23 -2.20 -10.27
CA ASP A 78 -19.89 -3.50 -10.22
C ASP A 78 -20.65 -3.69 -8.90
N PRO A 79 -21.87 -4.27 -8.92
CA PRO A 79 -22.63 -4.51 -7.69
C PRO A 79 -21.91 -5.45 -6.71
N HIS A 80 -21.06 -6.36 -7.20
CA HIS A 80 -20.35 -7.32 -6.37
C HIS A 80 -18.99 -6.79 -5.89
N GLY A 81 -18.75 -6.83 -4.58
CA GLY A 81 -17.54 -6.27 -3.95
C GLY A 81 -16.22 -6.88 -4.45
N GLN A 82 -16.19 -8.17 -4.78
CA GLN A 82 -14.98 -8.81 -5.33
C GLN A 82 -14.56 -8.23 -6.69
N VAL A 83 -15.51 -7.88 -7.55
CA VAL A 83 -15.20 -7.27 -8.86
C VAL A 83 -14.66 -5.86 -8.64
N ARG A 84 -15.27 -5.09 -7.73
CA ARG A 84 -14.77 -3.77 -7.34
C ARG A 84 -13.36 -3.84 -6.75
N LEU A 85 -13.07 -4.83 -5.89
CA LEU A 85 -11.73 -5.03 -5.35
C LEU A 85 -10.70 -5.30 -6.45
N GLU A 86 -11.00 -6.19 -7.41
CA GLU A 86 -10.10 -6.43 -8.55
C GLU A 86 -9.92 -5.16 -9.40
N ALA A 87 -10.96 -4.33 -9.56
CA ALA A 87 -10.87 -3.06 -10.28
C ALA A 87 -10.00 -2.03 -9.53
N ILE A 88 -10.17 -1.90 -8.21
CA ILE A 88 -9.33 -1.06 -7.35
C ILE A 88 -7.87 -1.53 -7.44
N VAL A 89 -7.61 -2.83 -7.30
CA VAL A 89 -6.25 -3.39 -7.44
C VAL A 89 -5.66 -3.13 -8.83
N ALA A 90 -6.43 -3.31 -9.90
CA ALA A 90 -5.98 -3.02 -11.25
C ALA A 90 -5.66 -1.54 -11.46
N ALA A 91 -6.47 -0.65 -10.90
CA ALA A 91 -6.25 0.80 -10.91
C ALA A 91 -4.95 1.23 -10.20
N SER A 92 -4.43 0.44 -9.25
CA SER A 92 -3.15 0.75 -8.59
C SER A 92 -1.94 0.73 -9.54
N TRP A 93 -2.09 0.13 -10.72
CA TRP A 93 -1.05 0.02 -11.76
C TRP A 93 -1.33 0.94 -12.95
N ALA A 94 -2.45 1.66 -12.92
CA ALA A 94 -2.83 2.61 -13.94
C ALA A 94 -2.20 4.00 -13.72
N GLY A 95 -2.45 4.92 -14.65
CA GLY A 95 -2.16 6.35 -14.43
C GLY A 95 -3.11 6.97 -13.40
N SER A 96 -2.69 8.09 -12.79
CA SER A 96 -3.44 8.78 -11.73
C SER A 96 -4.88 9.15 -12.12
N GLU A 97 -5.11 9.56 -13.37
CA GLU A 97 -6.44 9.92 -13.87
C GLU A 97 -7.39 8.71 -13.94
N LEU A 98 -6.91 7.58 -14.47
CA LEU A 98 -7.71 6.36 -14.54
C LEU A 98 -7.96 5.78 -13.15
N ALA A 99 -6.95 5.82 -12.27
CA ALA A 99 -7.10 5.42 -10.88
C ALA A 99 -8.18 6.25 -10.17
N LYS A 100 -8.14 7.58 -10.32
CA LYS A 100 -9.14 8.49 -9.75
C LYS A 100 -10.55 8.16 -10.22
N LYS A 101 -10.75 7.97 -11.53
CA LYS A 101 -12.07 7.64 -12.09
C LYS A 101 -12.57 6.28 -11.58
N THR A 102 -11.68 5.28 -11.49
CA THR A 102 -12.04 3.93 -11.03
C THR A 102 -12.40 3.92 -9.55
N LEU A 103 -11.63 4.61 -8.69
CA LEU A 103 -11.95 4.72 -7.27
C LEU A 103 -13.24 5.52 -7.05
N ALA A 104 -13.46 6.60 -7.79
CA ALA A 104 -14.72 7.35 -7.72
C ALA A 104 -15.93 6.50 -8.15
N SER A 105 -15.74 5.60 -9.12
CA SER A 105 -16.74 4.60 -9.52
C SER A 105 -17.05 3.62 -8.37
N ALA A 106 -16.00 3.11 -7.71
CA ALA A 106 -16.14 2.20 -6.56
C ALA A 106 -16.78 2.86 -5.33
N ALA A 107 -16.49 4.13 -5.08
CA ALA A 107 -17.03 4.89 -3.96
C ALA A 107 -18.55 5.14 -4.04
N GLN A 108 -19.19 4.85 -5.18
CA GLN A 108 -20.66 4.84 -5.30
C GLN A 108 -21.30 3.70 -4.51
N TRP A 109 -20.51 2.71 -4.11
CA TRP A 109 -20.90 1.57 -3.29
C TRP A 109 -20.20 1.60 -1.93
N PRO A 110 -20.73 0.92 -0.90
CA PRO A 110 -20.00 0.71 0.34
C PRO A 110 -18.64 0.04 0.08
N ILE A 111 -17.59 0.69 0.59
CA ILE A 111 -16.24 0.16 0.63
C ILE A 111 -16.13 -0.68 1.91
N ASP A 112 -16.01 -1.99 1.77
CA ASP A 112 -15.90 -2.91 2.90
C ASP A 112 -14.47 -2.93 3.47
N GLU A 113 -14.32 -3.63 4.61
CA GLU A 113 -13.03 -3.76 5.32
C GLU A 113 -11.92 -4.38 4.45
N TRP A 114 -12.25 -5.18 3.44
CA TRP A 114 -11.29 -5.86 2.56
C TRP A 114 -10.80 -4.93 1.45
N MET A 115 -11.65 -4.01 0.98
CA MET A 115 -11.29 -2.98 0.00
C MET A 115 -10.60 -1.76 0.62
N LEU A 116 -10.92 -1.43 1.87
CA LEU A 116 -10.55 -0.17 2.51
C LEU A 116 -9.05 0.14 2.46
N GLU A 117 -8.21 -0.80 2.90
CA GLU A 117 -6.76 -0.57 2.94
C GLU A 117 -6.18 -0.42 1.51
N THR A 118 -6.72 -1.15 0.54
CA THR A 118 -6.29 -1.02 -0.87
C THR A 118 -6.74 0.31 -1.47
N TYR A 119 -7.98 0.73 -1.18
CA TYR A 119 -8.53 2.00 -1.60
C TYR A 119 -7.69 3.18 -1.08
N ASN A 120 -7.45 3.20 0.24
CA ASN A 120 -6.65 4.23 0.90
C ASN A 120 -5.20 4.26 0.40
N ALA A 121 -4.60 3.09 0.13
CA ALA A 121 -3.26 3.01 -0.40
C ALA A 121 -3.15 3.68 -1.78
N ILE A 122 -4.16 3.52 -2.65
CA ILE A 122 -4.17 4.11 -3.98
C ILE A 122 -4.39 5.63 -3.90
N GLU A 123 -5.31 6.09 -3.06
CA GLU A 123 -5.49 7.52 -2.78
C GLU A 123 -4.18 8.17 -2.33
N SER A 124 -3.51 7.55 -1.35
CA SER A 124 -2.22 8.04 -0.85
C SER A 124 -1.11 7.99 -1.90
N ASN A 125 -1.07 6.96 -2.74
CA ASN A 125 0.00 6.77 -3.73
C ASN A 125 -0.11 7.79 -4.87
N PHE A 126 -1.32 8.12 -5.31
CA PHE A 126 -1.54 9.06 -6.40
C PHE A 126 -1.89 10.48 -5.93
N GLY A 127 -1.97 10.72 -4.61
CA GLY A 127 -2.41 12.01 -4.06
C GLY A 127 -3.85 12.35 -4.45
N ILE A 128 -4.69 11.32 -4.61
CA ILE A 128 -6.11 11.48 -4.94
C ILE A 128 -6.87 11.64 -3.63
N SER A 129 -7.81 12.58 -3.59
CA SER A 129 -8.80 12.68 -2.55
C SER A 129 -10.18 12.52 -3.19
N ILE A 130 -10.88 11.44 -2.84
CA ILE A 130 -12.25 11.16 -3.26
C ILE A 130 -13.16 11.24 -2.03
N SER A 131 -13.23 12.40 -1.38
CA SER A 131 -13.99 12.55 -0.14
C SER A 131 -15.43 13.03 -0.39
N GLU A 132 -16.42 12.24 0.02
CA GLU A 132 -17.63 12.71 0.72
C GLU A 132 -18.14 11.73 1.83
N ASN A 133 -17.53 10.55 2.04
CA ASN A 133 -17.98 9.59 3.08
C ASN A 133 -16.90 9.32 4.16
N ASP A 134 -16.28 10.38 4.67
CA ASP A 134 -15.26 10.32 5.75
C ASP A 134 -15.77 9.80 7.10
N GLU A 135 -17.08 9.65 7.29
CA GLU A 135 -17.64 9.18 8.57
C GLU A 135 -17.76 7.66 8.70
N GLN A 136 -17.77 6.91 7.59
CA GLN A 136 -17.96 5.44 7.63
C GLN A 136 -16.68 4.63 7.43
N ASN A 137 -15.57 5.27 7.00
CA ASN A 137 -14.33 4.60 6.60
C ASN A 137 -13.13 4.89 7.50
N LYS A 138 -13.36 5.25 8.76
CA LYS A 138 -12.30 5.20 9.77
C LYS A 138 -12.01 3.73 10.04
N SER A 139 -10.90 3.21 9.48
CA SER A 139 -10.24 2.04 10.07
C SER A 139 -10.16 2.33 11.56
N LYS A 140 -10.80 1.52 12.41
CA LYS A 140 -10.72 1.77 13.84
C LYS A 140 -9.24 1.71 14.22
N ASP A 141 -8.66 2.87 14.49
CA ASP A 141 -7.34 3.03 15.08
C ASP A 141 -7.44 2.59 16.56
N GLU A 142 -7.83 1.32 16.80
CA GLU A 142 -8.14 0.78 18.12
C GLU A 142 -6.91 0.90 19.03
N GLY A 143 -7.03 1.72 20.08
CA GLY A 143 -5.99 1.90 21.10
C GLY A 143 -5.05 3.08 20.88
N VAL A 144 -5.28 3.94 19.88
CA VAL A 144 -4.55 5.20 19.68
C VAL A 144 -5.24 6.33 20.43
N ASP A 145 -4.51 7.00 21.33
CA ASP A 145 -4.99 8.11 22.17
C ASP A 145 -4.58 9.45 21.55
N LEU A 146 -4.97 9.68 20.29
CA LEU A 146 -4.70 10.91 19.53
C LEU A 146 -5.99 11.39 18.88
N GLU A 147 -6.18 12.71 18.85
CA GLU A 147 -7.36 13.36 18.28
C GLU A 147 -6.97 14.53 17.38
N GLY A 148 -7.91 14.94 16.53
CA GLY A 148 -7.75 16.13 15.69
C GLY A 148 -6.51 16.08 14.78
N PRO A 149 -5.74 17.18 14.67
CA PRO A 149 -4.56 17.25 13.79
C PRO A 149 -3.51 16.16 14.06
N ASP A 150 -3.38 15.72 15.31
CA ASP A 150 -2.40 14.69 15.69
C ASP A 150 -2.80 13.31 15.17
N LEU A 151 -4.11 13.02 15.14
CA LEU A 151 -4.63 11.79 14.55
C LEU A 151 -4.44 11.78 13.02
N GLU A 152 -4.63 12.91 12.36
CA GLU A 152 -4.38 13.03 10.93
C GLU A 152 -2.89 12.88 10.60
N LEU A 153 -2.02 13.45 11.42
CA LEU A 153 -0.56 13.26 11.30
C LEU A 153 -0.16 11.79 11.53
N TYR A 154 -0.77 11.12 12.50
CA TYR A 154 -0.60 9.68 12.74
C TYR A 154 -1.02 8.85 11.52
N ARG A 155 -2.17 9.14 10.91
CA ARG A 155 -2.68 8.42 9.73
C ARG A 155 -1.79 8.62 8.50
N LEU A 156 -1.32 9.84 8.26
CA LEU A 156 -0.29 10.12 7.26
C LEU A 156 0.97 9.29 7.53
N GLY A 157 1.37 9.19 8.80
CA GLY A 157 2.48 8.34 9.20
C GLY A 157 2.29 6.85 8.91
N LYS A 158 1.07 6.34 9.15
CA LYS A 158 0.70 4.94 8.84
C LYS A 158 0.90 4.65 7.36
N SER A 159 0.38 5.50 6.46
CA SER A 159 0.48 5.28 5.01
C SER A 159 1.93 5.28 4.51
N ILE A 160 2.79 6.14 5.10
CA ILE A 160 4.22 6.17 4.79
C ILE A 160 4.92 4.92 5.33
N TYR A 161 4.58 4.48 6.54
CA TYR A 161 5.22 3.32 7.16
C TYR A 161 5.01 2.06 6.33
N VAL A 162 3.78 1.82 5.87
CA VAL A 162 3.37 0.61 5.14
C VAL A 162 3.80 0.60 3.67
N LYS A 163 4.42 1.67 3.17
CA LYS A 163 4.89 1.74 1.79
C LYS A 163 6.06 0.78 1.57
N ASP A 164 5.98 0.01 0.49
CA ASP A 164 7.05 -0.90 0.09
C ASP A 164 8.37 -0.16 -0.18
N GLY A 165 9.46 -0.73 0.32
CA GLY A 165 10.78 -0.12 0.28
C GLY A 165 11.02 0.95 1.35
N TYR A 166 10.04 1.23 2.22
CA TYR A 166 10.18 2.19 3.31
C TYR A 166 10.34 1.44 4.64
N CYS A 167 9.56 1.78 5.66
CA CYS A 167 9.78 1.32 7.02
C CYS A 167 9.35 -0.14 7.23
N VAL A 168 8.18 -0.52 6.72
CA VAL A 168 7.57 -1.84 6.94
C VAL A 168 8.42 -2.98 6.38
N THR A 169 9.13 -2.77 5.27
CA THR A 169 9.96 -3.79 4.63
C THR A 169 11.01 -4.36 5.57
N CYS A 170 11.58 -3.53 6.45
CA CYS A 170 12.62 -3.93 7.40
C CYS A 170 12.06 -4.12 8.82
N HIS A 171 11.21 -3.20 9.29
CA HIS A 171 10.71 -3.20 10.67
C HIS A 171 9.45 -4.03 10.87
N GLN A 172 8.85 -4.54 9.79
CA GLN A 172 7.66 -5.40 9.75
C GLN A 172 6.38 -4.69 10.20
N VAL A 173 5.24 -5.26 9.84
CA VAL A 173 3.90 -4.73 10.16
C VAL A 173 3.65 -4.60 11.67
N ASP A 174 4.30 -5.44 12.49
CA ASP A 174 4.17 -5.43 13.94
C ASP A 174 5.29 -4.67 14.67
N GLY A 175 6.18 -4.03 13.91
CA GLY A 175 7.30 -3.25 14.44
C GLY A 175 8.35 -4.08 15.17
N LYS A 176 8.37 -5.42 15.03
CA LYS A 176 9.37 -6.28 15.70
C LYS A 176 10.67 -6.46 14.93
N GLY A 177 10.71 -6.06 13.66
CA GLY A 177 11.85 -6.26 12.78
C GLY A 177 12.20 -7.74 12.56
N ILE A 178 13.37 -7.98 11.98
CA ILE A 178 13.88 -9.32 11.67
C ILE A 178 15.31 -9.44 12.20
N LYS A 179 15.46 -10.04 13.39
CA LYS A 179 16.77 -10.18 14.05
C LYS A 179 17.80 -10.89 13.18
N SER A 180 17.42 -11.97 12.50
CA SER A 180 18.31 -12.75 11.64
C SER A 180 18.84 -11.96 10.44
N ALA A 181 18.07 -10.99 9.94
CA ALA A 181 18.46 -10.09 8.87
C ALA A 181 19.14 -8.81 9.36
N GLY A 182 19.26 -8.62 10.68
CA GLY A 182 19.87 -7.43 11.28
C GLY A 182 18.93 -6.22 11.39
N PHE A 183 17.62 -6.40 11.23
CA PHE A 183 16.65 -5.31 11.39
C PHE A 183 16.10 -5.25 12.83
N PRO A 184 16.33 -4.15 13.56
CA PRO A 184 15.91 -4.05 14.95
C PRO A 184 14.41 -3.79 15.11
N PRO A 185 13.81 -4.16 16.26
CA PRO A 185 12.44 -3.77 16.58
C PRO A 185 12.35 -2.26 16.83
N LEU A 186 11.16 -1.71 16.59
CA LEU A 186 10.76 -0.36 16.97
C LEU A 186 9.96 -0.35 18.28
N LYS A 187 9.20 -1.42 18.53
CA LYS A 187 8.36 -1.59 19.73
C LYS A 187 9.17 -1.57 21.03
N GLY A 188 8.78 -0.69 21.96
CA GLY A 188 9.30 -0.62 23.32
C GLY A 188 10.77 -0.23 23.44
N THR A 189 11.36 0.36 22.39
CA THR A 189 12.78 0.66 22.37
C THR A 189 13.08 2.08 22.82
N ARG A 190 14.20 2.28 23.52
CA ARG A 190 14.70 3.63 23.87
C ARG A 190 15.03 4.49 22.65
N TRP A 191 15.31 3.85 21.51
CA TRP A 191 15.61 4.53 20.25
C TRP A 191 14.37 5.22 19.67
N VAL A 192 13.18 4.66 19.92
CA VAL A 192 11.89 5.24 19.51
C VAL A 192 11.28 6.10 20.60
N LEU A 193 11.28 5.64 21.85
CA LEU A 193 10.57 6.28 22.97
C LEU A 193 11.40 7.34 23.70
N GLY A 194 12.71 7.40 23.43
CA GLY A 194 13.60 8.38 24.04
C GLY A 194 13.56 9.71 23.29
N ASP A 195 14.76 10.26 23.11
CA ASP A 195 15.03 11.55 22.47
C ASP A 195 14.50 11.60 21.03
N GLU A 196 13.53 12.49 20.79
CA GLU A 196 12.91 12.69 19.49
C GLU A 196 13.89 13.22 18.44
N GLU A 197 14.86 14.04 18.82
CA GLU A 197 15.84 14.62 17.91
C GLU A 197 16.80 13.56 17.40
N LYS A 198 17.20 12.61 18.26
CA LYS A 198 17.97 11.43 17.84
C LYS A 198 17.17 10.59 16.85
N LEU A 199 15.90 10.36 17.11
CA LEU A 199 15.03 9.60 16.21
C LEU A 199 14.89 10.31 14.85
N ILE A 200 14.67 11.62 14.83
CA ILE A 200 14.60 12.41 13.60
C ILE A 200 15.92 12.34 12.82
N LYS A 201 17.07 12.50 13.49
CA LYS A 201 18.41 12.39 12.86
C LYS A 201 18.62 11.03 12.19
N ILE A 202 18.22 9.95 12.87
CA ILE A 202 18.28 8.59 12.32
C ILE A 202 17.41 8.48 11.07
N THR A 203 16.19 8.99 11.09
CA THR A 203 15.29 8.88 9.93
C THR A 203 15.75 9.73 8.76
N LEU A 204 16.31 10.92 9.00
CA LEU A 204 16.78 11.81 7.93
C LEU A 204 18.04 11.28 7.23
N ASN A 205 19.05 10.86 7.99
CA ASN A 205 20.38 10.52 7.45
C ASN A 205 20.73 9.03 7.53
N GLY A 206 19.90 8.22 8.19
CA GLY A 206 20.16 6.81 8.44
C GLY A 206 21.15 6.57 9.58
N ILE A 207 21.34 5.30 9.93
CA ILE A 207 22.23 4.87 11.01
C ILE A 207 23.03 3.62 10.63
N MET A 208 24.28 3.53 11.09
CA MET A 208 25.17 2.39 10.91
C MET A 208 25.99 2.10 12.17
N GLY A 209 26.40 0.84 12.33
CA GLY A 209 27.32 0.40 13.38
C GLY A 209 26.67 -0.44 14.47
N ASN A 210 27.52 -0.99 15.34
CA ASN A 210 27.09 -1.90 16.40
C ASN A 210 26.13 -1.22 17.39
N MET A 211 24.92 -1.74 17.52
CA MET A 211 23.90 -1.22 18.44
C MET A 211 23.34 -2.31 19.34
N GLU A 212 22.87 -1.89 20.50
CA GLU A 212 22.13 -2.73 21.43
C GLU A 212 20.66 -2.27 21.48
N VAL A 213 19.75 -3.22 21.30
CA VAL A 213 18.31 -3.01 21.32
C VAL A 213 17.68 -4.12 22.14
N LEU A 214 17.06 -3.76 23.28
CA LEU A 214 16.41 -4.69 24.20
C LEU A 214 17.33 -5.87 24.61
N GLY A 215 18.57 -5.57 24.98
CA GLY A 215 19.55 -6.58 25.41
C GLY A 215 20.12 -7.46 24.28
N LYS A 216 19.81 -7.15 23.01
CA LYS A 216 20.31 -7.88 21.84
C LYS A 216 21.24 -7.00 21.02
N THR A 217 22.35 -7.59 20.60
CA THR A 217 23.33 -6.91 19.73
C THR A 217 22.93 -7.03 18.26
N TYR A 218 22.99 -5.91 17.55
CA TYR A 218 22.85 -5.80 16.11
C TYR A 218 24.17 -5.28 15.55
N SER A 219 24.75 -6.00 14.59
CA SER A 219 26.10 -5.72 14.08
C SER A 219 26.20 -4.44 13.24
N GLY A 220 25.07 -3.89 12.81
CA GLY A 220 25.03 -2.69 11.97
C GLY A 220 25.74 -2.83 10.62
N LYS A 221 25.98 -4.06 10.15
CA LYS A 221 26.53 -4.33 8.81
C LYS A 221 25.58 -3.91 7.70
N VAL A 222 24.27 -3.98 7.98
CA VAL A 222 23.22 -3.43 7.13
C VAL A 222 22.89 -2.03 7.68
N PRO A 223 23.22 -0.95 6.97
CA PRO A 223 22.85 0.38 7.40
C PRO A 223 21.34 0.57 7.22
N MET A 224 20.73 1.37 8.10
CA MET A 224 19.41 1.93 7.82
C MET A 224 19.60 3.13 6.90
N MET A 225 18.91 3.13 5.76
CA MET A 225 18.94 4.26 4.81
C MET A 225 18.30 5.52 5.41
N GLY A 226 18.79 6.69 5.00
CA GLY A 226 18.16 7.97 5.32
C GLY A 226 17.03 8.29 4.35
N PHE A 227 15.94 8.84 4.88
CA PHE A 227 14.75 9.24 4.13
C PHE A 227 14.65 10.75 3.90
N GLY A 228 15.63 11.54 4.36
CA GLY A 228 15.61 13.00 4.25
C GLY A 228 15.51 13.52 2.82
N GLY A 229 16.05 12.81 1.83
CA GLY A 229 15.92 13.17 0.41
C GLY A 229 14.61 12.72 -0.25
N LEU A 230 13.81 11.88 0.43
CA LEU A 230 12.60 11.28 -0.13
C LEU A 230 11.32 11.82 0.51
N LEU A 231 11.40 12.22 1.78
CA LEU A 231 10.27 12.65 2.59
C LEU A 231 10.46 14.09 3.07
N ASN A 232 9.38 14.87 2.96
CA ASN A 232 9.31 16.22 3.51
C ASN A 232 9.12 16.20 5.04
N ASP A 233 9.15 17.38 5.68
CA ASP A 233 9.11 17.50 7.15
C ASP A 233 7.82 16.96 7.76
N GLN A 234 6.68 17.21 7.11
CA GLN A 234 5.37 16.72 7.56
C GLN A 234 5.27 15.20 7.45
N GLN A 235 5.82 14.62 6.38
CA GLN A 235 5.86 13.17 6.16
C GLN A 235 6.75 12.46 7.19
N ILE A 236 7.93 13.01 7.48
CA ILE A 236 8.83 12.50 8.52
C ILE A 236 8.17 12.61 9.91
N ALA A 237 7.56 13.76 10.22
CA ALA A 237 6.82 13.96 11.46
C ALA A 237 5.69 12.94 11.63
N GLY A 238 4.94 12.70 10.55
CA GLY A 238 3.87 11.70 10.50
C GLY A 238 4.37 10.30 10.81
N VAL A 239 5.35 9.80 10.05
CA VAL A 239 5.82 8.41 10.22
C VAL A 239 6.43 8.17 11.60
N LEU A 240 7.12 9.18 12.16
CA LEU A 240 7.68 9.07 13.51
C LEU A 240 6.60 9.11 14.59
N THR A 241 5.57 9.94 14.42
CA THR A 241 4.39 9.98 15.29
C THR A 241 3.67 8.64 15.28
N TYR A 242 3.47 8.04 14.10
CA TYR A 242 2.91 6.71 13.94
C TYR A 242 3.72 5.67 14.71
N VAL A 243 5.05 5.61 14.50
CA VAL A 243 5.94 4.65 15.17
C VAL A 243 5.94 4.83 16.70
N ARG A 244 5.85 6.08 17.20
CA ARG A 244 5.80 6.41 18.63
C ARG A 244 4.47 6.08 19.31
N ASN A 245 3.39 5.88 18.54
CA ASN A 245 2.05 5.56 19.05
C ASN A 245 1.50 4.21 18.53
N SER A 246 2.34 3.42 17.87
CA SER A 246 2.00 2.10 17.33
C SER A 246 2.69 0.97 18.08
N PHE A 247 2.26 -0.27 17.83
CA PHE A 247 2.87 -1.50 18.36
C PHE A 247 2.80 -1.63 19.90
N GLY A 248 2.02 -0.78 20.56
CA GLY A 248 1.98 -0.65 22.03
C GLY A 248 2.93 0.42 22.59
N ASN A 249 3.60 1.19 21.73
CA ASN A 249 4.26 2.44 22.11
C ASN A 249 3.20 3.50 22.43
N LYS A 250 3.50 4.38 23.39
CA LYS A 250 2.73 5.58 23.69
C LYS A 250 3.70 6.69 24.01
N SER A 251 3.72 7.74 23.19
CA SER A 251 4.61 8.87 23.38
C SER A 251 4.13 10.10 22.64
N ALA A 252 4.63 11.27 23.05
CA ALA A 252 4.40 12.54 22.37
C ALA A 252 4.62 12.45 20.84
N VAL A 253 3.74 13.16 20.13
CA VAL A 253 3.76 13.43 18.70
C VAL A 253 5.03 14.20 18.33
N ILE A 254 5.57 13.95 17.14
CA ILE A 254 6.67 14.74 16.59
C ILE A 254 6.09 15.81 15.68
N SER A 255 6.39 17.08 15.94
CA SER A 255 5.90 18.18 15.11
C SER A 255 6.71 18.36 13.82
N PRO A 256 6.08 18.77 12.70
CA PRO A 256 6.78 19.14 11.48
C PRO A 256 7.84 20.23 11.70
N GLU A 257 7.58 21.18 12.60
CA GLU A 257 8.51 22.28 12.93
C GLU A 257 9.80 21.75 13.57
N LYS A 258 9.69 20.76 14.46
CA LYS A 258 10.86 20.12 15.07
C LYS A 258 11.68 19.36 14.03
N VAL A 259 11.03 18.66 13.10
CA VAL A 259 11.73 17.99 12.00
C VAL A 259 12.47 19.00 11.14
N LYS A 260 11.81 20.11 10.78
CA LYS A 260 12.41 21.19 10.00
C LYS A 260 13.63 21.79 10.70
N GLN A 261 13.52 22.04 12.00
CA GLN A 261 14.65 22.53 12.82
C GLN A 261 15.83 21.57 12.76
N VAL A 262 15.58 20.27 13.05
CA VAL A 262 16.64 19.26 13.06
C VAL A 262 17.28 19.10 11.68
N ARG A 263 16.48 19.16 10.61
CA ARG A 263 16.98 19.10 9.23
C ARG A 263 17.93 20.25 8.92
N GLU A 264 17.63 21.46 9.37
CA GLU A 264 18.50 22.62 9.21
C GLU A 264 19.78 22.48 10.05
N ASP A 265 19.66 22.03 11.30
CA ASP A 265 20.78 21.83 12.23
C ASP A 265 21.80 20.80 11.71
N ILE A 266 21.36 19.86 10.87
CA ILE A 266 22.20 18.78 10.33
C ILE A 266 22.47 18.90 8.84
N LYS A 267 22.18 20.05 8.21
CA LYS A 267 22.35 20.24 6.76
C LYS A 267 23.75 19.89 6.23
N ASP A 268 24.76 20.06 7.07
CA ASP A 268 26.16 19.78 6.74
C ASP A 268 26.57 18.32 7.03
N LYS A 269 25.71 17.53 7.70
CA LYS A 269 25.96 16.12 7.99
C LYS A 269 25.84 15.30 6.71
N LYS A 270 26.98 14.73 6.30
CA LYS A 270 27.04 13.77 5.19
C LYS A 270 27.04 12.33 5.70
N GLY A 271 26.36 11.46 4.96
CA GLY A 271 26.29 10.02 5.24
C GLY A 271 25.55 9.66 6.51
N TYR A 272 25.68 8.40 6.90
CA TYR A 272 25.03 7.80 8.08
C TYR A 272 25.52 8.40 9.39
N TYR A 273 24.64 8.40 10.39
CA TYR A 273 25.08 8.49 11.78
C TYR A 273 25.69 7.16 12.22
N LEU A 274 26.80 7.24 12.93
CA LEU A 274 27.33 6.10 13.67
C LEU A 274 26.63 6.03 15.03
N VAL A 275 26.37 4.80 15.51
CA VAL A 275 25.67 4.58 16.79
C VAL A 275 26.31 5.33 17.96
N ASN A 276 27.63 5.52 17.97
CA ASN A 276 28.36 6.27 19.01
C ASN A 276 28.15 7.78 18.94
N GLU A 277 27.82 8.35 17.79
CA GLU A 277 27.48 9.79 17.64
C GLU A 277 26.11 10.11 18.24
N LEU A 278 25.28 9.08 18.45
CA LEU A 278 23.91 9.18 18.96
C LEU A 278 23.77 8.67 20.40
N LYS A 279 24.86 8.29 21.07
CA LYS A 279 24.83 7.85 22.47
C LYS A 279 24.50 8.99 23.42
#